data_AF-A0A1E7GS16-F1
#
_entry.id   AF-A0A1E7GS16-F1
#
_cell.length_a   1.000
_cell.length_b   1.000
_cell.length_c   1.000
_cell.angle_alpha   90.00
_cell.angle_beta   90.00
_cell.angle_gamma   90.00
#
_symmetry.space_group_name_H-M   'P 1'
#
loop_
_entity.id
_entity.type
_entity.pdbx_description
1 polymer ?
#
loop_
_entity_poly.entity_id
_entity_poly.type
_entity_poly.pdbx_seq_one_letter_code
_entity_poly.pdbx_strand_id
1 'polypeptide(L)'
;MWAGLKMVRKSIKKIHGTRKLRKLLNDHYEGEVPDNLVADLYPLPDRVGYDSIEQIIRVCSQLARNSSRTAVTLLEESPDLIGRASYEGLEKVAYRASEIAKAEGEEKATSFVRGEASEYADFFVSITEGLELERVRPVLLHYLNALLGYRIEIVEAQGAATTDGERIFLPGRIKEFEEEDRNSILYKVMATHEEAHLEYGSFDFELMRVRDVVSRIEGKYGECK
;
A
#
# COMPACT_ATOMS: atom_id res chain seq x y z
N MET A 1 -16.51 15.00 22.60
CA MET A 1 -16.15 13.70 23.24
C MET A 1 -15.83 12.56 22.25
N TRP A 2 -16.38 12.53 21.02
CA TRP A 2 -16.04 11.53 19.98
C TRP A 2 -14.60 11.62 19.42
N ALA A 3 -14.04 12.83 19.32
CA ALA A 3 -12.65 13.04 18.89
C ALA A 3 -11.62 12.41 19.85
N GLY A 4 -11.89 12.46 21.16
CA GLY A 4 -11.04 11.87 22.19
C GLY A 4 -11.01 10.34 22.11
N LEU A 5 -12.16 9.69 21.87
CA LEU A 5 -12.22 8.23 21.75
C LEU A 5 -11.53 7.71 20.47
N LYS A 6 -11.65 8.44 19.35
CA LYS A 6 -10.91 8.15 18.11
C LYS A 6 -9.40 8.34 18.30
N MET A 7 -8.97 9.40 18.96
CA MET A 7 -7.55 9.62 19.29
C MET A 7 -6.98 8.52 20.18
N VAL A 8 -7.69 8.13 21.23
CA VAL A 8 -7.24 7.08 22.15
C VAL A 8 -7.14 5.73 21.44
N ARG A 9 -8.11 5.36 20.59
CA ARG A 9 -8.04 4.14 19.77
C ARG A 9 -6.89 4.18 18.77
N LYS A 10 -6.66 5.31 18.10
CA LYS A 10 -5.55 5.50 17.15
C LYS A 10 -4.19 5.40 17.85
N SER A 11 -4.07 5.97 19.05
CA SER A 11 -2.87 5.85 19.89
C SER A 11 -2.63 4.42 20.39
N ILE A 12 -3.68 3.69 20.82
CA ILE A 12 -3.54 2.30 21.26
C ILE A 12 -3.16 1.39 20.09
N LYS A 13 -3.77 1.57 18.91
CA LYS A 13 -3.40 0.85 17.68
C LYS A 13 -1.94 1.14 17.31
N LYS A 14 -1.51 2.41 17.43
CA LYS A 14 -0.13 2.83 17.20
C LYS A 14 0.86 2.16 18.13
N ILE A 15 0.59 2.18 19.43
CA ILE A 15 1.46 1.57 20.45
C ILE A 15 1.56 0.05 20.26
N HIS A 16 0.45 -0.61 19.90
CA HIS A 16 0.48 -2.06 19.67
C HIS A 16 1.24 -2.42 18.38
N GLY A 17 1.01 -1.67 17.30
CA GLY A 17 1.69 -1.89 16.02
C GLY A 17 3.19 -1.62 16.09
N THR A 18 3.63 -0.53 16.73
CA THR A 18 5.06 -0.25 16.93
C THR A 18 5.74 -1.28 17.83
N ARG A 19 5.05 -1.81 18.85
CA ARG A 19 5.57 -2.86 19.72
C ARG A 19 5.73 -4.20 18.98
N LYS A 20 4.76 -4.55 18.13
CA LYS A 20 4.83 -5.76 17.28
C LYS A 20 5.94 -5.63 16.22
N LEU A 21 6.04 -4.49 15.54
CA LEU A 21 7.12 -4.17 14.60
C LEU A 21 8.50 -4.25 15.25
N ARG A 22 8.67 -3.64 16.42
CA ARG A 22 9.95 -3.69 17.15
C ARG A 22 10.33 -5.12 17.54
N LYS A 23 9.36 -5.95 17.94
CA LYS A 23 9.60 -7.36 18.24
C LYS A 23 10.10 -8.10 16.99
N LEU A 24 9.44 -7.90 15.85
CA LEU A 24 9.83 -8.52 14.57
C LEU A 24 11.21 -8.07 14.10
N LEU A 25 11.54 -6.78 14.26
CA LEU A 25 12.86 -6.25 13.90
C LEU A 25 13.95 -6.80 14.81
N ASN A 26 13.69 -6.92 16.12
CA ASN A 26 14.64 -7.50 17.07
C ASN A 26 14.98 -8.97 16.78
N ASP A 27 14.06 -9.73 16.16
CA ASP A 27 14.33 -11.13 15.78
C ASP A 27 15.35 -11.24 14.62
N HIS A 28 15.61 -10.13 13.91
CA HIS A 28 16.44 -10.11 12.71
C HIS A 28 17.47 -8.96 12.64
N TYR A 29 17.59 -8.15 13.69
CA TYR A 29 18.54 -7.03 13.79
C TYR A 29 19.49 -7.28 14.97
N GLU A 30 20.79 -7.38 14.70
CA GLU A 30 21.79 -7.46 15.77
C GLU A 30 22.07 -6.05 16.32
N GLY A 31 21.27 -5.60 17.29
CA GLY A 31 21.45 -4.31 17.97
C GLY A 31 20.14 -3.67 18.47
N GLU A 32 20.22 -2.46 19.02
CA GLU A 32 19.01 -1.69 19.35
C GLU A 32 18.36 -1.16 18.06
N VAL A 33 17.10 -1.57 17.83
CA VAL A 33 16.29 -1.07 16.72
C VAL A 33 15.97 0.41 16.95
N PRO A 34 16.40 1.32 16.06
CA PRO A 34 16.18 2.76 16.21
C PRO A 34 14.69 3.13 16.22
N ASP A 35 14.29 4.08 17.09
CA ASP A 35 12.90 4.51 17.22
C ASP A 35 12.34 5.18 15.96
N ASN A 36 13.19 5.88 15.20
CA ASN A 36 12.84 6.47 13.90
C ASN A 36 12.49 5.39 12.87
N LEU A 37 13.26 4.30 12.82
CA LEU A 37 13.00 3.18 11.92
C LEU A 37 11.61 2.56 12.21
N VAL A 38 11.27 2.34 13.48
CA VAL A 38 9.94 1.82 13.86
C VAL A 38 8.82 2.80 13.51
N ALA A 39 9.07 4.11 13.60
CA ALA A 39 8.09 5.13 13.25
C ALA A 39 7.84 5.21 11.74
N ASP A 40 8.89 5.09 10.92
CA ASP A 40 8.83 5.13 9.46
C ASP A 40 8.21 3.84 8.87
N LEU A 41 8.41 2.71 9.56
CA LEU A 41 7.81 1.42 9.27
C LEU A 41 6.36 1.29 9.75
N TYR A 42 5.93 2.09 10.72
CA TYR A 42 4.59 2.01 11.31
C TYR A 42 3.42 2.14 10.31
N PRO A 43 3.50 2.94 9.22
CA PRO A 43 2.47 2.98 8.19
C PRO A 43 2.38 1.68 7.38
N LEU A 44 3.43 0.87 7.31
CA LEU A 44 3.48 -0.35 6.49
C LEU A 44 2.44 -1.40 6.87
N PRO A 45 2.20 -1.73 8.16
CA PRO A 45 1.15 -2.69 8.51
C PRO A 45 -0.25 -2.29 8.04
N ASP A 46 -0.53 -0.98 7.97
CA ASP A 46 -1.79 -0.48 7.47
C ASP A 46 -1.86 -0.51 5.91
N ARG A 47 -0.71 -0.61 5.23
CA ARG A 47 -0.61 -0.65 3.75
C ARG A 47 -0.50 -2.07 3.17
N VAL A 48 0.34 -2.92 3.77
CA VAL A 48 0.73 -4.22 3.19
C VAL A 48 0.23 -5.42 4.01
N GLY A 49 -0.29 -5.20 5.22
CA GLY A 49 -0.67 -6.26 6.15
C GLY A 49 0.51 -6.84 6.95
N TYR A 50 0.22 -7.53 8.06
CA TYR A 50 1.26 -8.03 8.98
C TYR A 50 2.07 -9.22 8.46
N ASP A 51 1.47 -10.08 7.63
CA ASP A 51 2.16 -11.26 7.10
C ASP A 51 3.23 -10.86 6.06
N SER A 52 2.92 -9.85 5.26
CA SER A 52 3.86 -9.23 4.31
C SER A 52 5.05 -8.57 4.99
N ILE A 53 4.91 -8.10 6.24
CA ILE A 53 6.01 -7.45 6.98
C ILE A 53 7.08 -8.46 7.38
N GLU A 54 6.69 -9.64 7.87
CA GLU A 54 7.64 -10.69 8.23
C GLU A 54 8.49 -11.08 7.01
N GLN A 55 7.83 -11.17 5.87
CA GLN A 55 8.44 -11.42 4.58
C GLN A 55 9.41 -10.29 4.14
N ILE A 56 9.04 -9.02 4.30
CA ILE A 56 9.92 -7.87 4.00
C ILE A 56 11.15 -7.86 4.92
N ILE A 57 10.95 -8.04 6.22
CA ILE A 57 12.03 -8.04 7.21
C ILE A 57 13.03 -9.17 6.90
N ARG A 58 12.53 -10.37 6.58
CA ARG A 58 13.38 -11.51 6.19
C ARG A 58 14.32 -11.15 5.03
N VAL A 59 13.80 -10.52 3.98
CA VAL A 59 14.58 -10.12 2.79
C VAL A 59 15.60 -9.04 3.15
N CYS A 60 15.18 -8.02 3.90
CA CYS A 60 16.09 -6.96 4.34
C CYS A 60 17.22 -7.49 5.24
N SER A 61 16.92 -8.43 6.13
CA SER A 61 17.92 -9.03 7.01
C SER A 61 18.89 -9.96 6.29
N GLN A 62 18.48 -10.58 5.18
CA GLN A 62 19.42 -11.28 4.29
C GLN A 62 20.38 -10.29 3.61
N LEU A 63 19.88 -9.15 3.15
CA LEU A 63 20.70 -8.09 2.55
C LEU A 63 21.64 -7.46 3.58
N ALA A 64 21.19 -7.31 4.84
CA ALA A 64 21.95 -6.74 5.94
C ALA A 64 23.25 -7.50 6.24
N ARG A 65 23.31 -8.80 5.91
CA ARG A 65 24.54 -9.60 6.03
C ARG A 65 25.66 -9.13 5.10
N ASN A 66 25.32 -8.48 3.98
CA ASN A 66 26.27 -7.91 3.04
C ASN A 66 26.40 -6.39 3.21
N SER A 67 25.28 -5.71 3.46
CA SER A 67 25.24 -4.26 3.67
C SER A 67 24.05 -3.87 4.54
N SER A 68 24.36 -3.32 5.72
CA SER A 68 23.33 -2.82 6.65
C SER A 68 22.66 -1.55 6.13
N ARG A 69 23.42 -0.64 5.47
CA ARG A 69 22.87 0.61 4.95
C ARG A 69 21.88 0.36 3.82
N THR A 70 22.24 -0.49 2.85
CA THR A 70 21.35 -0.82 1.74
C THR A 70 20.12 -1.60 2.22
N ALA A 71 20.23 -2.43 3.26
CA ALA A 71 19.09 -3.10 3.86
C ALA A 71 18.08 -2.13 4.48
N VAL A 72 18.54 -1.08 5.17
CA VAL A 72 17.66 -0.02 5.71
C VAL A 72 16.99 0.74 4.57
N THR A 73 17.73 1.12 3.53
CA THR A 73 17.15 1.79 2.36
C THR A 73 16.11 0.92 1.63
N LEU A 74 16.37 -0.38 1.48
CA LEU A 74 15.39 -1.30 0.88
C LEU A 74 14.11 -1.39 1.71
N LEU A 75 14.25 -1.37 3.02
CA LEU A 75 13.14 -1.41 3.94
C LEU A 75 12.28 -0.14 3.85
N GLU A 76 12.91 1.03 3.71
CA GLU A 76 12.25 2.32 3.47
C GLU A 76 11.50 2.35 2.13
N GLU A 77 12.11 1.84 1.06
CA GLU A 77 11.53 1.82 -0.30
C GLU A 77 10.52 0.67 -0.51
N SER A 78 10.52 -0.33 0.36
CA SER A 78 9.69 -1.54 0.24
C SER A 78 8.20 -1.32 -0.06
N PRO A 79 7.45 -0.37 0.56
CA PRO A 79 6.04 -0.17 0.22
C PRO A 79 5.82 0.29 -1.21
N ASP A 80 6.65 1.21 -1.72
CA ASP A 80 6.52 1.71 -3.10
C ASP A 80 6.90 0.60 -4.09
N LEU A 81 8.00 -0.10 -3.81
CA LEU A 81 8.46 -1.24 -4.60
C LEU A 81 7.41 -2.35 -4.66
N ILE A 82 6.77 -2.68 -3.55
CA ILE A 82 5.70 -3.70 -3.52
C ILE A 82 4.48 -3.22 -4.30
N GLY A 83 4.10 -1.94 -4.19
CA GLY A 83 3.00 -1.38 -4.97
C GLY A 83 3.22 -1.48 -6.48
N ARG A 84 4.47 -1.30 -6.93
CA ARG A 84 4.81 -1.23 -8.36
C ARG A 84 5.28 -2.55 -8.98
N ALA A 85 5.97 -3.38 -8.19
CA ALA A 85 6.64 -4.61 -8.64
C ALA A 85 6.29 -5.86 -7.82
N SER A 86 5.32 -5.78 -6.91
CA SER A 86 4.92 -6.86 -5.98
C SER A 86 6.04 -7.28 -5.01
N TYR A 87 5.72 -8.20 -4.10
CA TYR A 87 6.71 -8.78 -3.20
C TYR A 87 7.85 -9.51 -3.93
N GLU A 88 7.53 -10.20 -5.02
CA GLU A 88 8.53 -10.88 -5.84
C GLU A 88 9.52 -9.89 -6.47
N GLY A 89 9.04 -8.70 -6.88
CA GLY A 89 9.89 -7.62 -7.37
C GLY A 89 10.83 -7.11 -6.28
N LEU A 90 10.34 -6.97 -5.04
CA LEU A 90 11.17 -6.62 -3.88
C LEU A 90 12.29 -7.65 -3.67
N GLU A 91 11.99 -8.95 -3.73
CA GLU A 91 13.00 -10.02 -3.62
C GLU A 91 14.05 -9.92 -4.73
N LYS A 92 13.63 -9.68 -5.97
CA LYS A 92 14.54 -9.50 -7.12
C LYS A 92 15.43 -8.26 -6.95
N VAL A 93 14.87 -7.12 -6.50
CA VAL A 93 15.63 -5.90 -6.18
C VAL A 93 16.66 -6.18 -5.08
N ALA A 94 16.26 -6.85 -4.01
CA ALA A 94 17.15 -7.19 -2.89
C ALA A 94 18.31 -8.07 -3.32
N TYR A 95 18.04 -9.09 -4.14
CA TYR A 95 19.06 -9.97 -4.70
C TYR A 95 20.06 -9.18 -5.55
N ARG A 96 19.57 -8.34 -6.48
CA ARG A 96 20.44 -7.53 -7.34
C ARG A 96 21.26 -6.52 -6.53
N ALA A 97 20.66 -5.86 -5.55
CA ALA A 97 21.34 -4.96 -4.63
C ALA A 97 22.44 -5.68 -3.82
N SER A 98 22.20 -6.92 -3.39
CA SER A 98 23.20 -7.74 -2.71
C SER A 98 24.40 -8.04 -3.61
N GLU A 99 24.20 -8.29 -4.90
CA GLU A 99 25.28 -8.58 -5.83
C GLU A 99 26.10 -7.31 -6.12
N ILE A 100 25.44 -6.17 -6.29
CA ILE A 100 26.09 -4.86 -6.44
C ILE A 100 26.91 -4.52 -5.18
N ALA A 101 26.35 -4.78 -3.99
CA ALA A 101 27.05 -4.50 -2.73
C ALA A 101 28.36 -5.29 -2.60
N LYS A 102 28.38 -6.55 -3.05
CA LYS A 102 29.59 -7.40 -3.04
C LYS A 102 30.60 -7.00 -4.11
N ALA A 103 30.13 -6.67 -5.32
CA ALA A 103 31.00 -6.44 -6.48
C ALA A 103 31.52 -5.01 -6.56
N GLU A 104 30.69 -4.03 -6.21
CA GLU A 104 30.94 -2.61 -6.50
C GLU A 104 30.80 -1.70 -5.26
N GLY A 105 30.33 -2.25 -4.13
CA GLY A 105 30.25 -1.57 -2.84
C GLY A 105 28.85 -1.09 -2.45
N GLU A 106 28.71 -0.78 -1.16
CA GLU A 106 27.45 -0.41 -0.50
C GLU A 106 26.82 0.89 -1.05
N GLU A 107 27.62 1.85 -1.50
CA GLU A 107 27.12 3.11 -2.05
C GLU A 107 26.33 2.90 -3.35
N LYS A 108 26.89 2.12 -4.28
CA LYS A 108 26.21 1.78 -5.55
C LYS A 108 24.96 0.95 -5.34
N ALA A 109 25.00 -0.01 -4.40
CA ALA A 109 23.83 -0.81 -4.06
C ALA A 109 22.69 0.06 -3.48
N THR A 110 23.04 1.06 -2.67
CA THR A 110 22.08 2.00 -2.09
C THR A 110 21.45 2.88 -3.17
N SER A 111 22.24 3.44 -4.10
CA SER A 111 21.70 4.19 -5.24
C SER A 111 20.84 3.34 -6.18
N PHE A 112 21.17 2.06 -6.35
CA PHE A 112 20.33 1.13 -7.11
C PHE A 112 18.96 0.95 -6.45
N VAL A 113 18.91 0.68 -5.14
CA VAL A 113 17.63 0.50 -4.42
C VAL A 113 16.74 1.75 -4.47
N ARG A 114 17.35 2.95 -4.45
CA ARG A 114 16.63 4.22 -4.62
C ARG A 114 16.13 4.49 -6.04
N GLY A 115 16.48 3.64 -7.00
CA GLY A 115 16.17 3.84 -8.42
C GLY A 115 16.99 4.95 -9.09
N GLU A 116 18.10 5.39 -8.48
CA GLU A 116 18.99 6.41 -9.03
C GLU A 116 19.98 5.83 -10.06
N ALA A 117 20.22 4.51 -10.02
CA ALA A 117 21.12 3.84 -10.94
C ALA A 117 20.53 3.80 -12.37
N SER A 118 21.36 4.09 -13.37
CA SER A 118 20.91 4.08 -14.78
C SER A 118 20.40 2.70 -15.24
N GLU A 119 20.97 1.63 -14.70
CA GLU A 119 20.54 0.25 -14.99
C GLU A 119 19.23 -0.16 -14.28
N TYR A 120 18.76 0.65 -13.33
CA TYR A 120 17.55 0.33 -12.58
C TYR A 120 16.31 0.35 -13.45
N ALA A 121 16.20 1.25 -14.43
CA ALA A 121 15.00 1.35 -15.26
C ALA A 121 14.75 0.05 -16.06
N ASP A 122 15.76 -0.43 -16.79
CA ASP A 122 15.67 -1.66 -17.58
C ASP A 122 15.45 -2.88 -16.68
N PHE A 123 16.16 -2.93 -15.55
CA PHE A 123 15.96 -3.98 -14.55
C PHE A 123 14.53 -3.96 -14.01
N PHE A 124 14.02 -2.79 -13.63
CA PHE A 124 12.70 -2.65 -13.03
C PHE A 124 11.61 -3.11 -14.00
N VAL A 125 11.71 -2.73 -15.27
CA VAL A 125 10.80 -3.23 -16.33
C VAL A 125 10.85 -4.75 -16.43
N SER A 126 12.04 -5.35 -16.34
CA SER A 126 12.20 -6.81 -16.43
C SER A 126 11.58 -7.59 -15.27
N ILE A 127 11.38 -6.95 -14.11
CA ILE A 127 10.81 -7.59 -12.92
C ILE A 127 9.35 -7.20 -12.66
N THR A 128 8.86 -6.12 -13.30
CA THR A 128 7.47 -5.71 -13.25
C THR A 128 6.64 -6.45 -14.30
N GLU A 129 6.15 -7.62 -13.93
CA GLU A 129 5.15 -8.35 -14.74
C GLU A 129 3.73 -7.89 -14.38
N GLY A 130 2.84 -7.85 -15.37
CA GLY A 130 1.42 -7.53 -15.19
C GLY A 130 0.95 -6.28 -15.96
N LEU A 131 -0.36 -6.13 -16.05
CA LEU A 131 -1.04 -5.04 -16.75
C LEU A 131 -1.15 -3.81 -15.85
N GLU A 132 -0.62 -2.68 -16.31
CA GLU A 132 -0.72 -1.39 -15.61
C GLU A 132 -2.10 -0.77 -15.76
N LEU A 133 -2.56 -0.13 -14.68
CA LEU A 133 -3.78 0.67 -14.68
C LEU A 133 -3.76 1.75 -15.76
N GLU A 134 -2.64 2.44 -15.96
CA GLU A 134 -2.50 3.50 -16.98
C GLU A 134 -2.83 3.01 -18.39
N ARG A 135 -2.49 1.75 -18.72
CA ARG A 135 -2.76 1.18 -20.05
C ARG A 135 -4.25 0.96 -20.29
N VAL A 136 -5.02 0.62 -19.25
CA VAL A 136 -6.46 0.34 -19.35
C VAL A 136 -7.36 1.50 -18.91
N ARG A 137 -6.81 2.48 -18.19
CA ARG A 137 -7.52 3.63 -17.62
C ARG A 137 -8.42 4.35 -18.64
N PRO A 138 -7.99 4.65 -19.89
CA PRO A 138 -8.87 5.28 -20.87
C PRO A 138 -10.10 4.43 -21.22
N VAL A 139 -9.94 3.11 -21.30
CA VAL A 139 -11.03 2.16 -21.59
C VAL A 139 -11.98 2.06 -20.39
N LEU A 140 -11.44 1.97 -19.17
CA LEU A 140 -12.24 1.92 -17.95
C LEU A 140 -13.05 3.20 -17.75
N LEU A 141 -12.48 4.37 -18.03
CA LEU A 141 -13.20 5.64 -17.94
C LEU A 141 -14.39 5.70 -18.91
N HIS A 142 -14.25 5.21 -20.14
CA HIS A 142 -15.37 5.12 -21.09
C HIS A 142 -16.42 4.13 -20.62
N TYR A 143 -15.99 2.95 -20.15
CA TYR A 143 -16.87 1.90 -19.65
C TYR A 143 -17.69 2.38 -18.44
N LEU A 144 -17.04 2.96 -17.42
CA LEU A 144 -17.70 3.48 -16.22
C LEU A 144 -18.61 4.66 -16.52
N ASN A 145 -18.20 5.59 -17.41
CA ASN A 145 -19.06 6.69 -17.83
C ASN A 145 -20.33 6.20 -18.53
N ALA A 146 -20.27 5.06 -19.23
CA ALA A 146 -21.45 4.45 -19.84
C ALA A 146 -22.37 3.78 -18.81
N LEU A 147 -21.83 3.27 -17.70
CA LEU A 147 -22.62 2.68 -16.60
C LEU A 147 -23.27 3.76 -15.72
N LEU A 148 -22.46 4.69 -15.22
CA LEU A 148 -22.88 5.75 -14.28
C LEU A 148 -23.67 6.88 -14.95
N GLY A 149 -23.46 7.10 -16.25
CA GLY A 149 -24.01 8.24 -16.98
C GLY A 149 -23.31 9.58 -16.71
N TYR A 150 -22.24 9.58 -15.89
CA TYR A 150 -21.39 10.75 -15.64
C TYR A 150 -19.92 10.34 -15.56
N ARG A 151 -19.04 11.35 -15.68
CA ARG A 151 -17.60 11.13 -15.67
C ARG A 151 -17.10 10.96 -14.25
N ILE A 152 -16.45 9.84 -13.98
CA ILE A 152 -15.80 9.53 -12.71
C ILE A 152 -14.28 9.64 -12.81
N GLU A 153 -13.62 9.88 -11.67
CA GLU A 153 -12.17 9.80 -11.55
C GLU A 153 -11.76 8.40 -11.07
N ILE A 154 -10.74 7.83 -11.72
CA ILE A 154 -10.05 6.62 -11.26
C ILE A 154 -8.74 7.05 -10.61
N VAL A 155 -8.43 6.56 -9.43
CA VAL A 155 -7.18 6.83 -8.72
C VAL A 155 -6.45 5.52 -8.47
N GLU A 156 -5.12 5.55 -8.49
CA GLU A 156 -4.33 4.37 -8.11
C GLU A 156 -4.47 4.09 -6.61
N ALA A 157 -4.78 2.85 -6.26
CA ALA A 157 -4.86 2.35 -4.90
C ALA A 157 -3.53 1.73 -4.48
N GLN A 158 -3.12 1.96 -3.22
CA GLN A 158 -1.99 1.26 -2.58
C GLN A 158 -2.34 -0.16 -2.11
N GLY A 159 -3.38 -0.78 -2.68
CA GLY A 159 -3.94 -2.05 -2.21
C GLY A 159 -5.14 -2.50 -3.05
N ALA A 160 -6.11 -3.15 -2.41
CA ALA A 160 -7.32 -3.63 -3.07
C ALA A 160 -8.18 -2.50 -3.64
N ALA A 161 -9.03 -2.84 -4.61
CA ALA A 161 -10.02 -1.92 -5.15
C ALA A 161 -10.98 -1.42 -4.05
N THR A 162 -11.34 -0.14 -4.11
CA THR A 162 -12.25 0.52 -3.16
C THR A 162 -12.84 1.78 -3.78
N THR A 163 -13.86 2.37 -3.16
CA THR A 163 -14.40 3.70 -3.48
C THR A 163 -14.53 4.57 -2.23
N ASP A 164 -14.47 5.89 -2.39
CA ASP A 164 -14.78 6.86 -1.33
C ASP A 164 -16.18 7.49 -1.46
N GLY A 165 -16.98 7.05 -2.45
CA GLY A 165 -18.27 7.61 -2.78
C GLY A 165 -18.24 8.65 -3.91
N GLU A 166 -17.06 9.14 -4.30
CA GLU A 166 -16.88 10.10 -5.41
C GLU A 166 -15.94 9.57 -6.50
N ARG A 167 -14.99 8.71 -6.11
CA ARG A 167 -13.90 8.22 -6.96
C ARG A 167 -13.70 6.72 -6.76
N ILE A 168 -13.25 6.06 -7.81
CA ILE A 168 -12.90 4.62 -7.77
C ILE A 168 -11.38 4.48 -7.67
N PHE A 169 -10.91 3.72 -6.68
CA PHE A 169 -9.51 3.42 -6.46
C PHE A 169 -9.23 2.00 -6.93
N LEU A 170 -8.29 1.83 -7.87
CA LEU A 170 -7.91 0.52 -8.44
C LEU A 170 -6.42 0.25 -8.26
N PRO A 171 -5.99 -1.03 -8.13
CA PRO A 171 -4.57 -1.37 -8.06
C PRO A 171 -3.79 -0.82 -9.26
N GLY A 172 -2.59 -0.29 -9.02
CA GLY A 172 -1.72 0.24 -10.09
C GLY A 172 -1.29 -0.79 -11.12
N ARG A 173 -1.24 -2.07 -10.73
CA ARG A 173 -0.91 -3.20 -11.59
C ARG A 173 -1.66 -4.46 -11.16
N ILE A 174 -2.04 -5.30 -12.14
CA ILE A 174 -2.65 -6.62 -11.97
C ILE A 174 -1.79 -7.67 -12.69
N LYS A 175 -1.52 -8.80 -12.04
CA LYS A 175 -0.80 -9.96 -12.61
C LYS A 175 -1.43 -11.31 -12.28
N GLU A 176 -2.72 -11.31 -11.96
CA GLU A 176 -3.48 -12.46 -11.50
C GLU A 176 -3.61 -13.56 -12.56
N PHE A 177 -3.49 -13.19 -13.84
CA PHE A 177 -3.48 -14.11 -14.98
C PHE A 177 -2.24 -13.91 -15.84
N GLU A 178 -1.76 -14.99 -16.46
CA GLU A 178 -0.68 -14.94 -17.47
C GLU A 178 -1.13 -14.16 -18.73
N GLU A 179 -2.39 -14.34 -19.13
CA GLU A 179 -3.01 -13.65 -20.25
C GLU A 179 -3.36 -12.20 -19.85
N GLU A 180 -2.70 -11.23 -20.48
CA GLU A 180 -2.94 -9.80 -20.23
C GLU A 180 -4.42 -9.40 -20.45
N ASP A 181 -5.10 -10.00 -21.44
CA ASP A 181 -6.51 -9.77 -21.71
C ASP A 181 -7.41 -10.14 -20.52
N ARG A 182 -7.07 -11.20 -19.77
CA ARG A 182 -7.81 -11.58 -18.55
C ARG A 182 -7.58 -10.60 -17.42
N ASN A 183 -6.37 -10.05 -17.30
CA ASN A 183 -6.09 -8.97 -16.34
C ASN A 183 -6.87 -7.70 -16.69
N SER A 184 -7.05 -7.41 -17.99
CA SER A 184 -7.91 -6.31 -18.45
C SER A 184 -9.38 -6.53 -18.07
N ILE A 185 -9.87 -7.76 -18.19
CA ILE A 185 -11.21 -8.15 -17.73
C ILE A 185 -11.32 -8.01 -16.20
N LEU A 186 -10.32 -8.43 -15.45
CA LEU A 186 -10.31 -8.32 -13.99
C LEU A 186 -10.39 -6.85 -13.52
N TYR A 187 -9.70 -5.94 -14.20
CA TYR A 187 -9.85 -4.50 -13.97
C TYR A 187 -11.31 -4.04 -14.14
N LYS A 188 -12.00 -4.50 -15.19
CA LYS A 188 -13.43 -4.18 -15.39
C LYS A 188 -14.31 -4.76 -14.29
N VAL A 189 -14.04 -6.00 -13.86
CA VAL A 189 -14.80 -6.64 -12.76
C VAL A 189 -14.67 -5.81 -11.48
N MET A 190 -13.45 -5.46 -11.08
CA MET A 190 -13.22 -4.62 -9.90
C MET A 190 -13.85 -3.23 -10.04
N ALA A 191 -13.69 -2.59 -11.20
CA ALA A 191 -14.29 -1.28 -11.46
C ALA A 191 -15.82 -1.33 -11.39
N THR A 192 -16.46 -2.38 -11.92
CA THR A 192 -17.92 -2.56 -11.86
C THR A 192 -18.40 -2.82 -10.43
N HIS A 193 -17.62 -3.58 -9.64
CA HIS A 193 -17.95 -3.81 -8.24
C HIS A 193 -17.97 -2.50 -7.44
N GLU A 194 -16.95 -1.65 -7.61
CA GLU A 194 -16.89 -0.35 -6.94
C GLU A 194 -17.89 0.66 -7.50
N GLU A 195 -18.20 0.58 -8.79
CA GLU A 195 -19.22 1.39 -9.44
C GLU A 195 -20.63 1.07 -8.92
N ALA A 196 -20.95 -0.20 -8.69
CA ALA A 196 -22.23 -0.60 -8.10
C ALA A 196 -22.44 0.04 -6.71
N HIS A 197 -21.38 0.22 -5.93
CA HIS A 197 -21.50 0.93 -4.66
C HIS A 197 -21.94 2.39 -4.81
N LEU A 198 -21.58 3.03 -5.93
CA LEU A 198 -21.99 4.39 -6.28
C LEU A 198 -23.40 4.41 -6.84
N GLU A 199 -23.71 3.55 -7.81
CA GLU A 199 -25.03 3.48 -8.46
C GLU A 199 -26.14 3.19 -7.46
N TYR A 200 -25.93 2.19 -6.58
CA TYR A 200 -26.94 1.77 -5.61
C TYR A 200 -26.89 2.56 -4.29
N GLY A 201 -26.08 3.61 -4.20
CA GLY A 201 -26.00 4.46 -3.02
C GLY A 201 -25.60 3.69 -1.76
N SER A 202 -24.64 2.75 -1.86
CA SER A 202 -24.16 1.98 -0.70
C SER A 202 -23.62 2.89 0.42
N PHE A 203 -23.16 4.09 0.04
CA PHE A 203 -22.66 5.13 0.94
C PHE A 203 -23.64 6.30 1.14
N ASP A 204 -24.84 6.25 0.54
CA ASP A 204 -25.86 7.28 0.73
C ASP A 204 -26.41 7.21 2.15
N PHE A 205 -25.94 8.15 2.98
CA PHE A 205 -26.33 8.25 4.37
C PHE A 205 -27.37 9.35 4.59
N GLU A 206 -28.63 8.93 4.77
CA GLU A 206 -29.70 9.84 5.16
C GLU A 206 -29.72 10.05 6.68
N LEU A 207 -29.35 11.25 7.12
CA LEU A 207 -29.44 11.69 8.53
C LEU A 207 -30.83 11.47 9.14
N MET A 208 -31.88 11.57 8.33
CA MET A 208 -33.26 11.35 8.79
C MET A 208 -33.52 9.91 9.23
N ARG A 209 -32.83 8.91 8.65
CA ARG A 209 -33.02 7.48 8.98
C ARG A 209 -32.40 7.10 10.32
N VAL A 210 -31.52 7.94 10.87
CA VAL A 210 -30.83 7.72 12.14
C VAL A 210 -31.18 8.78 13.19
N ARG A 211 -32.30 9.48 13.03
CA ARG A 211 -32.70 10.60 13.90
C ARG A 211 -32.64 10.24 15.39
N ASP A 212 -33.04 9.04 15.75
CA ASP A 212 -32.98 8.55 17.13
C ASP A 212 -31.54 8.44 17.67
N VAL A 213 -30.59 8.03 16.81
CA VAL A 213 -29.17 7.96 17.14
C VAL A 213 -28.59 9.36 17.26
N VAL A 214 -28.96 10.27 16.35
CA VAL A 214 -28.57 11.68 16.39
C VAL A 214 -29.04 12.31 17.70
N SER A 215 -30.31 12.17 18.06
CA SER A 215 -30.86 12.69 19.32
C SER A 215 -30.19 12.07 20.55
N ARG A 216 -29.82 10.78 20.52
CA ARG A 216 -29.04 10.15 21.60
C ARG A 216 -27.63 10.69 21.71
N ILE A 217 -26.97 10.99 20.59
CA ILE A 217 -25.64 11.58 20.56
C ILE A 217 -25.71 13.02 21.05
N GLU A 218 -26.67 13.81 20.59
CA GLU A 218 -26.91 15.19 21.06
C GLU A 218 -27.22 15.25 22.56
N GLY A 219 -28.06 14.35 23.08
CA GLY A 219 -28.34 14.29 24.52
C GLY A 219 -27.13 13.88 25.37
N LYS A 220 -26.17 13.11 24.81
CA LYS A 220 -24.94 12.70 25.52
C LYS A 220 -23.78 13.67 25.37
N TYR A 221 -23.73 14.43 24.28
CA TYR A 221 -22.54 15.15 23.86
C TYR A 221 -22.80 16.60 23.43
N GLY A 222 -24.06 17.03 23.32
CA GLY A 222 -24.47 18.35 22.87
C GLY A 222 -24.41 19.43 23.94
N GLU A 223 -24.39 19.06 25.22
CA GLU A 223 -24.12 20.00 26.32
C GLU A 223 -22.61 20.05 26.63
N CYS A 224 -21.87 20.77 25.79
CA CYS A 224 -20.61 21.39 26.16
C CYS A 224 -20.62 22.82 25.61
N LYS A 225 -21.20 23.73 26.38
CA LYS A 225 -20.80 25.15 26.36
C LYS A 225 -19.84 25.38 27.51
#